data_AF-A0A5E4HHZ1-F1
#
_entry.id   AF-A0A5E4HHZ1-F1
#
_cell.length_a   1.000
_cell.length_b   1.000
_cell.length_c   1.000
_cell.angle_alpha   90.00
_cell.angle_beta   90.00
_cell.angle_gamma   90.00
#
_symmetry.space_group_name_H-M   'P 1'
#
loop_
_entity.id
_entity.type
_entity.pdbx_description
1 polymer ?
#
loop_
_entity_poly.entity_id
_entity_poly.type
_entity_poly.pdbx_seq_one_letter_code
_entity_poly.pdbx_strand_id
1 'polypeptide(L)'
;MSLRAVDKKGEGRLYSLNVRGRRKESAKYPSNMALLVFAMVISAVVFSVLLFLAGSLHRGTTPVPSLPEVHLPAETSPNATVQPEIVKPKTPLKVPQITDADKELMLKEIDVARESKSGFLIAQTHYYLQALGIQTNVTEKDEQLMANTLNEYRTSYPYGTANMFFYMKQLGLNLAVTGQDKAFMYGGLEDLRTRASVAVAAEMNYWMRSMGMQTEFAASDKTRMRDELDRIRLSLNEGDAGSCVELALYGIPITNITGDKIKETDVQSEIECETPLLDSARESNKSQLLLQTHYRLRALPAD
;
A
#
# COMPACT_ATOMS: atom_id res chain seq x y z
N MET A 1 35.02 34.29 5.26
CA MET A 1 35.47 33.10 4.52
C MET A 1 35.72 33.50 3.07
N SER A 2 36.92 33.23 2.55
CA SER A 2 37.28 33.48 1.14
C SER A 2 37.38 32.13 0.42
N LEU A 3 36.65 31.98 -0.68
CA LEU A 3 36.72 30.82 -1.57
C LEU A 3 37.63 31.17 -2.75
N ARG A 4 38.65 30.34 -3.01
CA ARG A 4 39.44 30.40 -4.26
C ARG A 4 38.88 29.35 -5.21
N ALA A 5 38.44 29.79 -6.38
CA ALA A 5 38.19 28.92 -7.51
C ALA A 5 39.26 29.20 -8.58
N VAL A 6 39.86 28.13 -9.11
CA VAL A 6 40.85 28.19 -10.18
C VAL A 6 40.16 27.73 -11.46
N ASP A 7 40.26 28.50 -12.54
CA ASP A 7 39.67 28.09 -13.82
C ASP A 7 40.57 27.06 -14.54
N LYS A 8 40.04 26.45 -15.61
CA LYS A 8 40.74 25.41 -16.38
C LYS A 8 42.00 25.88 -17.13
N LYS A 9 42.36 27.17 -17.05
CA LYS A 9 43.60 27.72 -17.62
C LYS A 9 44.64 28.10 -16.56
N GLY A 10 44.34 27.88 -15.27
CA GLY A 10 45.32 28.04 -14.19
C GLY A 10 45.50 29.48 -13.69
N GLU A 11 44.67 30.44 -14.13
CA GLU A 11 44.75 31.82 -13.65
C GLU A 11 43.81 32.03 -12.45
N GLY A 12 44.39 32.23 -11.27
CA GLY A 12 43.63 32.49 -10.05
C GLY A 12 43.15 33.93 -9.97
N ARG A 13 41.84 34.18 -10.09
CA ARG A 13 41.24 35.49 -9.77
C ARG A 13 40.60 35.46 -8.38
N LEU A 14 40.97 36.43 -7.55
CA LEU A 14 40.39 36.63 -6.22
C LEU A 14 39.10 37.44 -6.33
N TYR A 15 37.97 36.84 -5.94
CA TYR A 15 36.71 37.56 -5.80
C TYR A 15 36.47 37.86 -4.32
N SER A 16 36.50 39.14 -3.94
CA SER A 16 36.10 39.59 -2.61
C SER A 16 34.60 39.91 -2.62
N LEU A 17 33.82 39.11 -1.88
CA LEU A 17 32.39 39.36 -1.72
C LEU A 17 32.21 40.50 -0.70
N ASN A 18 31.89 41.69 -1.19
CA ASN A 18 31.67 42.87 -0.34
C ASN A 18 30.19 42.88 0.12
N VAL A 19 29.92 42.35 1.31
CA VAL A 19 28.56 42.35 1.89
C VAL A 19 28.29 43.69 2.56
N ARG A 20 27.83 44.68 1.79
CA ARG A 20 27.23 45.91 2.31
C ARG A 20 25.74 45.66 2.58
N GLY A 21 25.36 45.73 3.85
CA GLY A 21 23.98 45.61 4.30
C GLY A 21 23.07 46.66 3.67
N ARG A 22 22.02 46.19 2.98
CA ARG A 22 20.77 46.92 2.81
C ARG A 22 19.68 46.14 3.53
N ARG A 23 19.03 46.78 4.51
CA ARG A 23 17.69 46.37 4.96
C ARG A 23 16.78 46.39 3.73
N LYS A 24 16.38 45.21 3.28
CA LYS A 24 15.19 45.03 2.45
C LYS A 24 14.16 44.34 3.32
N GLU A 25 12.98 44.93 3.38
CA GLU A 25 11.79 44.31 3.96
C GLU A 25 11.61 42.92 3.33
N SER A 26 11.60 41.90 4.18
CA SER A 26 11.34 40.52 3.79
C SER A 26 9.86 40.39 3.44
N ALA A 27 9.56 40.34 2.15
CA ALA A 27 8.36 39.67 1.67
C ALA A 27 8.45 38.20 2.15
N LYS A 28 7.49 37.80 2.99
CA LYS A 28 7.28 36.40 3.39
C LYS A 28 6.95 35.60 2.14
N TYR A 29 7.94 34.91 1.58
CA TYR A 29 7.68 33.79 0.69
C TYR A 29 7.40 32.56 1.57
N PRO A 30 6.20 31.95 1.51
CA PRO A 30 5.97 30.68 2.17
C PRO A 30 6.90 29.63 1.55
N SER A 31 7.49 28.81 2.41
CA SER A 31 8.41 27.71 2.10
C SER A 31 8.00 26.93 0.85
N ASN A 32 8.96 26.73 -0.07
CA ASN A 32 8.81 25.92 -1.29
C ASN A 32 8.22 24.52 -1.06
N MET A 33 8.30 23.97 0.16
CA MET A 33 7.63 22.74 0.58
C MET A 33 6.09 22.81 0.49
N ALA A 34 5.48 23.94 0.86
CA ALA A 34 4.03 24.09 0.79
C ALA A 34 3.54 24.14 -0.67
N LEU A 35 4.33 24.77 -1.55
CA LEU A 35 4.04 24.81 -2.99
C LEU A 35 4.16 23.42 -3.62
N LEU A 36 5.13 22.62 -3.19
CA LEU A 36 5.34 21.24 -3.63
C LEU A 36 4.23 20.29 -3.18
N VAL A 37 3.82 20.39 -1.90
CA VAL A 37 2.69 19.62 -1.37
C VAL A 37 1.39 20.02 -2.07
N PHE A 38 1.16 21.32 -2.29
CA PHE A 38 -0.02 21.79 -3.00
C PHE A 38 -0.04 21.33 -4.47
N ALA A 39 1.12 21.31 -5.14
CA ALA A 39 1.25 20.77 -6.49
C ALA A 39 0.97 19.25 -6.54
N MET A 40 1.50 18.47 -5.59
CA MET A 40 1.25 17.03 -5.52
C MET A 40 -0.23 16.69 -5.26
N VAL A 41 -0.88 17.42 -4.34
CA VAL A 41 -2.31 17.24 -4.04
C VAL A 41 -3.16 17.61 -5.26
N ILE A 42 -2.85 18.71 -5.95
CA ILE A 42 -3.56 19.09 -7.18
C ILE A 42 -3.36 18.02 -8.26
N SER A 43 -2.14 17.51 -8.45
CA SER A 43 -1.88 16.45 -9.44
C SER A 43 -2.66 15.17 -9.14
N ALA A 44 -2.74 14.75 -7.87
CA ALA A 44 -3.50 13.58 -7.47
C ALA A 44 -5.02 13.76 -7.66
N VAL A 45 -5.55 14.94 -7.33
CA VAL A 45 -6.97 15.28 -7.51
C VAL A 45 -7.32 15.36 -9.00
N VAL A 46 -6.50 16.03 -9.81
CA VAL A 46 -6.72 16.14 -11.26
C VAL A 46 -6.65 14.77 -11.92
N PHE A 47 -5.70 13.92 -11.54
CA PHE A 47 -5.60 12.56 -12.04
C PHE A 47 -6.84 11.72 -11.68
N SER A 48 -7.33 11.84 -10.44
CA SER A 48 -8.54 11.15 -9.98
C SER A 48 -9.81 11.63 -10.70
N VAL A 49 -9.93 12.93 -10.98
CA VAL A 49 -11.05 13.50 -11.74
C VAL A 49 -11.00 13.06 -13.21
N LEU A 50 -9.81 12.97 -13.81
CA LEU A 50 -9.65 12.48 -15.18
C LEU A 50 -10.03 11.00 -15.31
N LEU A 51 -9.66 10.16 -14.34
CA LEU A 51 -10.09 8.76 -14.30
C LEU A 51 -11.62 8.64 -14.13
N PHE A 52 -12.23 9.45 -13.28
CA PHE A 52 -13.67 9.47 -13.09
C PHE A 52 -14.42 9.91 -14.37
N LEU A 53 -13.92 10.94 -15.07
CA LEU A 53 -14.50 11.41 -16.33
C LEU A 53 -14.30 10.39 -17.47
N ALA A 54 -13.16 9.70 -17.52
CA ALA A 54 -12.92 8.63 -18.48
C ALA A 54 -13.86 7.43 -18.26
N GLY A 55 -14.14 7.06 -17.00
CA GLY A 55 -15.14 6.03 -16.67
C GLY A 55 -16.58 6.47 -16.96
N SER A 56 -16.88 7.77 -16.88
CA SER A 56 -18.21 8.32 -17.13
C SER A 56 -18.56 8.40 -18.62
N LEU A 57 -17.56 8.51 -19.50
CA LEU A 57 -17.75 8.54 -20.96
C LEU A 57 -18.04 7.16 -21.59
N HIS A 58 -17.94 6.06 -20.83
CA HIS A 58 -18.28 4.70 -21.29
C HIS A 58 -19.73 4.27 -20.99
N ARG A 59 -20.56 5.14 -20.40
CA ARG A 59 -22.01 4.89 -20.22
C ARG A 59 -22.84 5.72 -21.21
N GLY A 60 -22.62 5.48 -22.50
CA GLY A 60 -23.57 5.86 -23.55
C GLY A 60 -24.71 4.84 -23.59
N THR A 61 -25.86 5.19 -23.04
CA THR A 61 -27.10 4.41 -23.13
C THR A 61 -27.60 4.34 -24.58
N THR A 62 -27.40 3.21 -25.25
CA THR A 62 -28.22 2.84 -26.40
C THR A 62 -29.45 2.06 -25.92
N PRO A 63 -30.67 2.42 -26.36
CA PRO A 63 -31.85 1.61 -26.06
C PRO A 63 -31.75 0.28 -26.83
N VAL A 64 -31.84 -0.82 -26.10
CA VAL A 64 -31.89 -2.17 -26.65
C VAL A 64 -33.23 -2.36 -27.38
N PRO A 65 -33.25 -2.71 -28.69
CA PRO A 65 -34.49 -3.04 -29.37
C PRO A 65 -35.06 -4.36 -28.84
N SER A 66 -36.38 -4.40 -28.63
CA SER A 66 -37.11 -5.60 -28.20
C SER A 66 -36.99 -6.70 -29.25
N LEU A 67 -36.36 -7.80 -28.85
CA LEU A 67 -36.26 -9.04 -29.63
C LEU A 67 -37.65 -9.69 -29.77
N PRO A 68 -37.95 -10.32 -30.92
CA PRO A 68 -39.22 -11.03 -31.13
C PRO A 68 -39.32 -12.25 -30.22
N GLU A 69 -40.54 -12.56 -29.77
CA GLU A 69 -40.86 -13.76 -29.00
C GLU A 69 -40.49 -15.02 -29.81
N VAL A 70 -39.41 -15.68 -29.38
CA VAL A 70 -39.03 -17.01 -29.86
C VAL A 70 -39.77 -18.03 -28.99
N HIS A 71 -40.72 -18.74 -29.59
CA HIS A 71 -41.26 -19.97 -28.99
C HIS A 71 -40.16 -21.03 -28.95
N LEU A 72 -39.68 -21.32 -27.74
CA LEU A 72 -38.76 -22.44 -27.49
C LEU A 72 -39.55 -23.76 -27.41
N PRO A 73 -39.13 -24.81 -28.11
CA PRO A 73 -39.72 -26.14 -27.99
C PRO A 73 -39.41 -26.75 -26.61
N ALA A 74 -40.30 -27.64 -26.20
CA ALA A 74 -40.31 -28.31 -24.91
C ALA A 74 -38.98 -29.02 -24.57
N GLU A 75 -38.68 -28.95 -23.27
CA GLU A 75 -37.54 -29.56 -22.58
C GLU A 75 -37.24 -30.99 -23.05
N THR A 76 -36.02 -31.18 -23.55
CA THR A 76 -35.32 -32.45 -23.38
C THR A 76 -34.16 -32.20 -22.43
N SER A 77 -34.21 -32.88 -21.29
CA SER A 77 -33.19 -32.85 -20.25
C SER A 77 -31.86 -33.43 -20.79
N PRO A 78 -30.73 -32.74 -20.61
CA PRO A 78 -29.45 -33.40 -20.44
C PRO A 78 -28.98 -33.12 -19.02
N ASN A 79 -29.11 -34.16 -18.20
CA ASN A 79 -28.47 -34.27 -16.91
C ASN A 79 -26.94 -34.41 -17.14
N ALA A 80 -26.24 -33.28 -17.20
CA ALA A 80 -24.79 -33.22 -17.13
C ALA A 80 -24.38 -31.88 -16.52
N THR A 81 -24.36 -31.84 -15.18
CA THR A 81 -23.63 -30.81 -14.45
C THR A 81 -22.15 -30.95 -14.79
N VAL A 82 -21.69 -30.20 -15.78
CA VAL A 82 -20.25 -29.99 -16.01
C VAL A 82 -19.78 -29.13 -14.83
N GLN A 83 -19.34 -29.79 -13.76
CA GLN A 83 -18.54 -29.11 -12.76
C GLN A 83 -17.25 -28.67 -13.47
N PRO A 84 -16.87 -27.38 -13.42
CA PRO A 84 -15.58 -26.96 -13.96
C PRO A 84 -14.51 -27.80 -13.28
N GLU A 85 -13.79 -28.56 -14.09
CA GLU A 85 -12.68 -29.38 -13.63
C GLU A 85 -11.66 -28.45 -12.98
N ILE A 86 -11.55 -28.51 -11.65
CA ILE A 86 -10.55 -27.73 -10.90
C ILE A 86 -9.20 -28.35 -11.27
N VAL A 87 -8.58 -27.83 -12.32
CA VAL A 87 -7.22 -28.16 -12.70
C VAL A 87 -6.31 -27.67 -11.58
N LYS A 88 -5.91 -28.59 -10.69
CA LYS A 88 -4.85 -28.31 -9.73
C LYS A 88 -3.57 -28.01 -10.49
N PRO A 89 -2.92 -26.86 -10.27
CA PRO A 89 -1.56 -26.63 -10.73
C PRO A 89 -0.68 -27.81 -10.25
N LYS A 90 -0.03 -28.50 -11.18
CA LYS A 90 0.89 -29.61 -10.86
C LYS A 90 2.25 -29.12 -10.33
N THR A 91 2.47 -27.81 -10.33
CA THR A 91 3.77 -27.21 -10.00
C THR A 91 3.64 -26.48 -8.67
N PRO A 92 4.47 -26.79 -7.66
CA PRO A 92 4.49 -26.05 -6.42
C PRO A 92 4.68 -24.56 -6.70
N LEU A 93 3.85 -23.73 -6.07
CA LEU A 93 3.95 -22.28 -6.07
C LEU A 93 5.37 -21.86 -5.63
N LYS A 94 6.19 -21.38 -6.56
CA LYS A 94 7.58 -21.02 -6.27
C LYS A 94 7.65 -19.54 -5.90
N VAL A 95 7.49 -19.24 -4.62
CA VAL A 95 7.75 -17.90 -4.08
C VAL A 95 9.23 -17.52 -4.33
N PRO A 96 9.51 -16.38 -4.98
CA PRO A 96 10.87 -15.89 -5.17
C PRO A 96 11.65 -15.86 -3.85
N GLN A 97 12.89 -16.34 -3.86
CA GLN A 97 13.75 -16.34 -2.68
C GLN A 97 14.40 -14.97 -2.51
N ILE A 98 14.58 -14.55 -1.26
CA ILE A 98 15.32 -13.33 -0.91
C ILE A 98 16.81 -13.59 -1.12
N THR A 99 17.45 -12.82 -1.99
CA THR A 99 18.90 -12.88 -2.21
C THR A 99 19.67 -12.05 -1.19
N ASP A 100 20.98 -12.25 -1.05
CA ASP A 100 21.79 -11.42 -0.15
C ASP A 100 21.87 -9.96 -0.62
N ALA A 101 21.83 -9.71 -1.94
CA ALA A 101 21.70 -8.37 -2.50
C ALA A 101 20.37 -7.71 -2.13
N ASP A 102 19.27 -8.48 -2.15
CA ASP A 102 17.96 -7.99 -1.70
C ASP A 102 18.03 -7.59 -0.21
N LYS A 103 18.62 -8.45 0.64
CA LYS A 103 18.76 -8.16 2.08
C LYS A 103 19.54 -6.87 2.32
N GLU A 104 20.67 -6.70 1.63
CA GLU A 104 21.49 -5.49 1.78
C GLU A 104 20.69 -4.23 1.41
N LEU A 105 19.93 -4.29 0.30
CA LEU A 105 19.13 -3.16 -0.15
C LEU A 105 17.94 -2.88 0.80
N MET A 106 17.25 -3.91 1.28
CA MET A 106 16.14 -3.75 2.23
C MET A 106 16.61 -3.21 3.60
N LEU A 107 17.79 -3.60 4.07
CA LEU A 107 18.35 -3.07 5.33
C LEU A 107 18.66 -1.57 5.27
N LYS A 108 19.06 -1.04 4.10
CA LYS A 108 19.29 0.40 3.89
C LYS A 108 18.02 1.25 4.11
N GLU A 109 16.85 0.65 3.97
CA GLU A 109 15.58 1.35 4.18
C GLU A 109 15.39 1.84 5.62
N ILE A 110 16.00 1.17 6.61
CA ILE A 110 15.98 1.64 8.00
C ILE A 110 16.70 2.99 8.10
N ASP A 111 17.84 3.13 7.44
CA ASP A 111 18.62 4.36 7.46
C ASP A 111 17.88 5.50 6.75
N VAL A 112 17.23 5.21 5.61
CA VAL A 112 16.33 6.16 4.91
C VAL A 112 15.17 6.61 5.81
N ALA A 113 14.53 5.68 6.52
CA ALA A 113 13.45 5.98 7.45
C ALA A 113 13.93 6.87 8.62
N ARG A 114 15.14 6.61 9.14
CA ARG A 114 15.77 7.42 10.20
C ARG A 114 16.16 8.82 9.72
N GLU A 115 16.73 8.95 8.53
CA GLU A 115 17.10 10.23 7.93
C GLU A 115 15.88 11.11 7.67
N SER A 116 14.79 10.51 7.19
CA SER A 116 13.51 11.19 6.97
C SER A 116 12.75 11.49 8.27
N LYS A 117 13.21 10.97 9.42
CA LYS A 117 12.55 11.09 10.73
C LYS A 117 11.09 10.61 10.73
N SER A 118 10.76 9.68 9.85
CA SER A 118 9.40 9.16 9.73
C SER A 118 9.21 7.98 10.67
N GLY A 119 8.56 8.21 11.82
CA GLY A 119 8.22 7.14 12.76
C GLY A 119 7.35 6.04 12.12
N PHE A 120 6.51 6.41 11.15
CA PHE A 120 5.73 5.43 10.39
C PHE A 120 6.59 4.50 9.54
N LEU A 121 7.52 5.06 8.76
CA LEU A 121 8.42 4.24 7.93
C LEU A 121 9.32 3.37 8.80
N ILE A 122 9.81 3.91 9.93
CA ILE A 122 10.60 3.12 10.90
C ILE A 122 9.81 1.91 11.40
N ALA A 123 8.58 2.12 11.89
CA ALA A 123 7.73 1.03 12.39
C ALA A 123 7.45 -0.03 11.31
N GLN A 124 7.07 0.43 10.11
CA GLN A 124 6.75 -0.45 8.98
C GLN A 124 7.98 -1.26 8.53
N THR A 125 9.12 -0.61 8.35
CA THR A 125 10.35 -1.25 7.85
C THR A 125 10.85 -2.30 8.82
N HIS A 126 10.91 -1.98 10.12
CA HIS A 126 11.30 -2.96 11.14
C HIS A 126 10.32 -4.15 11.17
N TYR A 127 9.01 -3.88 11.09
CA TYR A 127 8.00 -4.94 11.09
C TYR A 127 8.16 -5.89 9.89
N TYR A 128 8.28 -5.35 8.67
CA TYR A 128 8.45 -6.18 7.47
C TYR A 128 9.75 -6.97 7.49
N LEU A 129 10.86 -6.37 7.91
CA LEU A 129 12.14 -7.09 8.03
C LEU A 129 12.05 -8.23 9.04
N GLN A 130 11.43 -8.01 10.21
CA GLN A 130 11.22 -9.06 11.21
C GLN A 130 10.30 -10.18 10.69
N ALA A 131 9.23 -9.84 9.98
CA ALA A 131 8.33 -10.82 9.37
C ALA A 131 9.02 -11.67 8.28
N LEU A 132 10.04 -11.12 7.63
CA LEU A 132 10.92 -11.83 6.69
C LEU A 132 12.04 -12.64 7.37
N GLY A 133 12.11 -12.64 8.71
CA GLY A 133 13.16 -13.30 9.47
C GLY A 133 14.51 -12.56 9.44
N ILE A 134 14.52 -11.30 9.00
CA ILE A 134 15.71 -10.45 8.99
C ILE A 134 15.74 -9.68 10.32
N GLN A 135 16.70 -10.03 11.17
CA GLN A 135 16.85 -9.39 12.47
C GLN A 135 17.31 -7.94 12.31
N THR A 136 16.61 -7.05 12.98
CA THR A 136 16.92 -5.61 13.04
C THR A 136 16.80 -5.16 14.48
N ASN A 137 17.62 -4.17 14.88
CA ASN A 137 17.54 -3.60 16.21
C ASN A 137 16.79 -2.28 16.17
N VAL A 138 15.68 -2.19 16.91
CA VAL A 138 14.96 -0.94 17.16
C VAL A 138 15.74 -0.18 18.23
N THR A 139 16.18 1.04 17.92
CA THR A 139 16.90 1.87 18.90
C THR A 139 15.94 2.72 19.73
N GLU A 140 16.37 3.22 20.90
CA GLU A 140 15.57 4.15 21.70
C GLU A 140 15.09 5.39 20.91
N LYS A 141 15.92 5.87 19.98
CA LYS A 141 15.57 7.00 19.10
C LYS A 141 14.48 6.61 18.10
N ASP A 142 14.51 5.39 17.59
CA ASP A 142 13.48 4.87 16.69
C ASP A 142 12.14 4.77 17.45
N GLU A 143 12.14 4.24 18.67
CA GLU A 143 10.95 4.19 19.54
C GLU A 143 10.36 5.58 19.79
N GLN A 144 11.20 6.57 20.08
CA GLN A 144 10.75 7.96 20.27
C GLN A 144 10.10 8.53 19.01
N LEU A 145 10.68 8.30 17.82
CA LEU A 145 10.10 8.74 16.56
C LEU A 145 8.76 8.05 16.29
N MET A 146 8.69 6.73 16.49
CA MET A 146 7.44 5.97 16.36
C MET A 146 6.36 6.48 17.31
N ALA A 147 6.70 6.73 18.58
CA ALA A 147 5.78 7.25 19.58
C ALA A 147 5.27 8.66 19.24
N ASN A 148 6.16 9.54 18.76
CA ASN A 148 5.78 10.88 18.32
C ASN A 148 4.80 10.82 17.13
N THR A 149 5.11 10.02 16.11
CA THR A 149 4.22 9.83 14.95
C THR A 149 2.87 9.24 15.36
N LEU A 150 2.85 8.24 16.27
CA LEU A 150 1.60 7.70 16.78
C LEU A 150 0.76 8.79 17.49
N ASN A 151 1.38 9.62 18.32
CA ASN A 151 0.68 10.71 19.01
C ASN A 151 0.06 11.73 18.04
N GLU A 152 0.75 12.04 16.92
CA GLU A 152 0.21 12.88 15.85
C GLU A 152 -1.01 12.22 15.17
N TYR A 153 -0.90 10.92 14.86
CA TYR A 153 -1.94 10.19 14.14
C TYR A 153 -3.20 9.97 14.96
N ARG A 154 -3.08 9.79 16.29
CA ARG A 154 -4.20 9.59 17.23
C ARG A 154 -5.29 10.67 17.18
N THR A 155 -5.00 11.82 16.57
CA THR A 155 -5.93 12.95 16.47
C THR A 155 -6.45 13.23 15.07
N SER A 156 -5.81 12.67 14.04
CA SER A 156 -6.00 13.13 12.66
C SER A 156 -6.08 12.01 11.63
N TYR A 157 -5.60 10.80 11.94
CA TYR A 157 -5.52 9.71 10.97
C TYR A 157 -5.83 8.34 11.59
N PRO A 158 -7.11 7.92 11.59
CA PRO A 158 -7.53 6.66 12.21
C PRO A 158 -6.85 5.43 11.63
N TYR A 159 -6.72 5.37 10.31
CA TYR A 159 -6.06 4.27 9.60
C TYR A 159 -4.59 4.15 9.98
N GLY A 160 -3.85 5.27 9.93
CA GLY A 160 -2.46 5.32 10.37
C GLY A 160 -2.30 4.98 11.85
N THR A 161 -3.27 5.37 12.69
CA THR A 161 -3.28 5.01 14.13
C THR A 161 -3.36 3.50 14.31
N ALA A 162 -4.32 2.84 13.65
CA ALA A 162 -4.45 1.38 13.69
C ALA A 162 -3.19 0.67 13.20
N ASN A 163 -2.60 1.16 12.10
CA ASN A 163 -1.41 0.59 11.51
C ASN A 163 -0.18 0.72 12.43
N MET A 164 0.03 1.91 13.00
CA MET A 164 1.13 2.18 13.93
C MET A 164 1.03 1.30 15.17
N PHE A 165 -0.14 1.20 15.80
CA PHE A 165 -0.31 0.31 16.95
C PHE A 165 -0.05 -1.16 16.58
N PHE A 166 -0.49 -1.60 15.40
CA PHE A 166 -0.20 -2.94 14.91
C PHE A 166 1.29 -3.19 14.79
N TYR A 167 2.01 -2.39 14.00
CA TYR A 167 3.45 -2.57 13.80
C TYR A 167 4.22 -2.51 15.10
N MET A 168 3.99 -1.49 15.92
CA MET A 168 4.69 -1.33 17.19
C MET A 168 4.42 -2.50 18.15
N LYS A 169 3.19 -3.04 18.17
CA LYS A 169 2.87 -4.25 18.94
C LYS A 169 3.64 -5.48 18.44
N GLN A 170 3.74 -5.68 17.13
CA GLN A 170 4.49 -6.79 16.54
C GLN A 170 6.01 -6.69 16.79
N LEU A 171 6.50 -5.48 16.97
CA LEU A 171 7.89 -5.19 17.39
C LEU A 171 8.11 -5.34 18.91
N GLY A 172 7.10 -5.77 19.67
CA GLY A 172 7.20 -5.94 21.12
C GLY A 172 7.17 -4.63 21.91
N LEU A 173 6.82 -3.51 21.27
CA LEU A 173 6.66 -2.23 21.96
C LEU A 173 5.30 -2.23 22.69
N ASN A 174 5.35 -2.21 24.02
CA ASN A 174 4.16 -2.23 24.86
C ASN A 174 3.43 -0.87 24.82
N LEU A 175 2.48 -0.74 23.91
CA LEU A 175 1.58 0.41 23.84
C LEU A 175 0.17 0.02 24.28
N ALA A 176 -0.33 0.68 25.32
CA ALA A 176 -1.73 0.55 25.71
C ALA A 176 -2.63 1.30 24.72
N VAL A 177 -3.56 0.59 24.10
CA VAL A 177 -4.64 1.21 23.31
C VAL A 177 -5.70 1.73 24.27
N THR A 178 -5.91 3.04 24.30
CA THR A 178 -6.88 3.69 25.20
C THR A 178 -8.32 3.56 24.66
N GLY A 179 -9.32 3.87 25.50
CA GLY A 179 -10.72 3.93 25.05
C GLY A 179 -10.95 4.96 23.95
N GLN A 180 -10.24 6.10 24.01
CA GLN A 180 -10.29 7.15 22.99
C GLN A 180 -9.70 6.67 21.65
N ASP A 181 -8.56 5.97 21.69
CA ASP A 181 -7.96 5.38 20.49
C ASP A 181 -8.92 4.40 19.82
N LYS A 182 -9.56 3.53 20.62
CA LYS A 182 -10.56 2.58 20.11
C LYS A 182 -11.71 3.30 19.41
N ALA A 183 -12.31 4.30 20.06
CA ALA A 183 -13.41 5.07 19.48
C ALA A 183 -13.00 5.77 18.18
N PHE A 184 -11.80 6.35 18.15
CA PHE A 184 -11.26 7.00 16.96
C PHE A 184 -11.05 6.04 15.80
N MET A 185 -10.44 4.87 16.06
CA MET A 185 -10.24 3.83 15.05
C MET A 185 -11.57 3.24 14.56
N TYR A 186 -12.55 3.02 15.44
CA TYR A 186 -13.90 2.57 15.02
C TYR A 186 -14.56 3.59 14.09
N GLY A 187 -14.51 4.88 14.42
CA GLY A 187 -15.06 5.94 13.56
C GLY A 187 -14.40 5.98 12.19
N GLY A 188 -13.07 5.80 12.14
CA GLY A 188 -12.34 5.70 10.88
C GLY A 188 -12.67 4.45 10.07
N LEU A 189 -12.83 3.31 10.73
CA LEU A 189 -13.23 2.07 10.06
C LEU A 189 -14.61 2.22 9.38
N GLU A 190 -15.58 2.84 10.07
CA GLU A 190 -16.90 3.11 9.49
C GLU A 190 -16.85 4.11 8.32
N ASP A 191 -16.03 5.15 8.41
CA ASP A 191 -15.82 6.08 7.28
C ASP A 191 -15.19 5.37 6.07
N LEU A 192 -14.18 4.52 6.29
CA LEU A 192 -13.56 3.72 5.22
C LEU A 192 -14.57 2.76 4.57
N ARG A 193 -15.42 2.10 5.36
CA ARG A 193 -16.48 1.21 4.85
C ARG A 193 -17.45 1.94 3.92
N THR A 194 -17.72 3.21 4.19
CA THR A 194 -18.72 4.00 3.44
C THR A 194 -18.12 4.73 2.25
N ARG A 195 -16.86 5.20 2.33
CA ARG A 195 -16.28 6.16 1.36
C ARG A 195 -15.00 5.71 0.68
N ALA A 196 -14.33 4.67 1.18
CA ALA A 196 -13.01 4.26 0.70
C ALA A 196 -13.03 2.84 0.14
N SER A 197 -11.84 2.37 -0.28
CA SER A 197 -11.64 0.99 -0.70
C SER A 197 -12.00 0.04 0.44
N VAL A 198 -12.87 -0.91 0.12
CA VAL A 198 -13.31 -1.97 1.03
C VAL A 198 -12.13 -2.80 1.53
N ALA A 199 -11.07 -2.93 0.73
CA ALA A 199 -9.84 -3.61 1.13
C ALA A 199 -9.05 -2.83 2.20
N VAL A 200 -8.98 -1.50 2.12
CA VAL A 200 -8.35 -0.65 3.16
C VAL A 200 -9.12 -0.75 4.48
N ALA A 201 -10.46 -0.75 4.43
CA ALA A 201 -11.29 -0.98 5.59
C ALA A 201 -11.04 -2.38 6.19
N ALA A 202 -10.88 -3.38 5.35
CA ALA A 202 -10.68 -4.75 5.77
C ALA A 202 -9.29 -5.00 6.38
N GLU A 203 -8.26 -4.37 5.82
CA GLU A 203 -6.90 -4.33 6.37
C GLU A 203 -6.89 -3.66 7.76
N MET A 204 -7.52 -2.48 7.88
CA MET A 204 -7.66 -1.81 9.17
C MET A 204 -8.39 -2.68 10.20
N ASN A 205 -9.44 -3.38 9.77
CA ASN A 205 -10.18 -4.30 10.61
C ASN A 205 -9.28 -5.45 11.12
N TYR A 206 -8.45 -6.04 10.24
CA TYR A 206 -7.48 -7.06 10.64
C TYR A 206 -6.52 -6.56 11.73
N TRP A 207 -5.95 -5.37 11.56
CA TRP A 207 -5.08 -4.76 12.57
C TRP A 207 -5.80 -4.57 13.90
N MET A 208 -7.01 -4.02 13.87
CA MET A 208 -7.83 -3.82 15.08
C MET A 208 -8.09 -5.14 15.81
N ARG A 209 -8.41 -6.22 15.09
CA ARG A 209 -8.59 -7.56 15.69
C ARG A 209 -7.33 -8.09 16.32
N SER A 210 -6.18 -7.94 15.66
CA SER A 210 -4.89 -8.38 16.22
C SER A 210 -4.52 -7.63 17.51
N MET A 211 -5.08 -6.44 17.73
CA MET A 211 -4.95 -5.66 18.97
C MET A 211 -5.96 -6.07 20.06
N GLY A 212 -6.81 -7.07 19.81
CA GLY A 212 -7.85 -7.52 20.72
C GLY A 212 -9.12 -6.66 20.69
N MET A 213 -9.30 -5.84 19.65
CA MET A 213 -10.56 -5.11 19.46
C MET A 213 -11.61 -6.05 18.87
N GLN A 214 -12.84 -5.96 19.39
CA GLN A 214 -13.98 -6.72 18.89
C GLN A 214 -14.63 -5.97 17.73
N THR A 215 -13.97 -6.01 16.57
CA THR A 215 -14.55 -5.58 15.31
C THR A 215 -15.17 -6.79 14.61
N GLU A 216 -16.43 -6.67 14.21
CA GLU A 216 -17.05 -7.63 13.30
C GLU A 216 -17.07 -7.04 11.89
N PHE A 217 -16.79 -7.88 10.89
CA PHE A 217 -17.20 -7.57 9.52
C PHE A 217 -18.71 -7.73 9.44
N ALA A 218 -19.42 -6.68 9.04
CA ALA A 218 -20.81 -6.86 8.66
C ALA A 218 -20.86 -7.88 7.50
N ALA A 219 -21.91 -8.68 7.41
CA ALA A 219 -22.07 -9.64 6.31
C ALA A 219 -21.97 -8.93 4.94
N SER A 220 -22.48 -7.70 4.85
CA SER A 220 -22.36 -6.83 3.67
C SER A 220 -20.93 -6.44 3.34
N ASP A 221 -20.06 -6.27 4.32
CA ASP A 221 -18.65 -5.92 4.09
C ASP A 221 -17.91 -7.11 3.49
N LYS A 222 -18.19 -8.33 3.98
CA LYS A 222 -17.62 -9.56 3.42
C LYS A 222 -18.03 -9.76 1.96
N THR A 223 -19.31 -9.51 1.64
CA THR A 223 -19.79 -9.57 0.26
C THR A 223 -19.10 -8.52 -0.61
N ARG A 224 -19.07 -7.24 -0.18
CA ARG A 224 -18.39 -6.18 -0.93
C ARG A 224 -16.89 -6.43 -1.11
N MET A 225 -16.23 -7.01 -0.10
CA MET A 225 -14.85 -7.44 -0.23
C MET A 225 -14.75 -8.48 -1.33
N ARG A 226 -15.55 -9.55 -1.25
CA ARG A 226 -15.55 -10.62 -2.25
C ARG A 226 -15.81 -10.08 -3.66
N ASP A 227 -16.77 -9.17 -3.82
CA ASP A 227 -17.08 -8.54 -5.11
C ASP A 227 -15.90 -7.71 -5.64
N GLU A 228 -15.23 -6.96 -4.76
CA GLU A 228 -14.02 -6.20 -5.14
C GLU A 228 -12.87 -7.14 -5.52
N LEU A 229 -12.72 -8.26 -4.82
CA LEU A 229 -11.74 -9.29 -5.17
C LEU A 229 -12.07 -9.94 -6.52
N ASP A 230 -13.35 -10.24 -6.76
CA ASP A 230 -13.80 -10.80 -8.02
C ASP A 230 -13.61 -9.82 -9.18
N ARG A 231 -13.82 -8.51 -8.95
CA ARG A 231 -13.50 -7.45 -9.92
C ARG A 231 -12.01 -7.44 -10.25
N ILE A 232 -11.15 -7.42 -9.24
CA ILE A 232 -9.70 -7.41 -9.42
C ILE A 232 -9.25 -8.70 -10.14
N ARG A 233 -9.77 -9.86 -9.75
CA ARG A 233 -9.53 -11.16 -10.41
C ARG A 233 -9.89 -11.13 -11.89
N LEU A 234 -11.08 -10.63 -12.23
CA LEU A 234 -11.53 -10.53 -13.62
C LEU A 234 -10.57 -9.66 -14.43
N SER A 235 -10.20 -8.50 -13.89
CA SER A 235 -9.27 -7.59 -14.55
C SER A 235 -7.85 -8.17 -14.70
N LEU A 236 -7.36 -8.94 -13.72
CA LEU A 236 -6.11 -9.68 -13.84
C LEU A 236 -6.14 -10.75 -14.94
N ASN A 237 -7.22 -11.51 -15.02
CA ASN A 237 -7.41 -12.53 -16.06
C ASN A 237 -7.49 -11.91 -17.46
N GLU A 238 -7.89 -10.64 -17.56
CA GLU A 238 -7.88 -9.86 -18.80
C GLU A 238 -6.49 -9.26 -19.13
N GLY A 239 -5.48 -9.51 -18.28
CA GLY A 239 -4.11 -9.04 -18.48
C GLY A 239 -3.89 -7.58 -18.08
N ASP A 240 -4.78 -6.99 -17.28
CA ASP A 240 -4.63 -5.61 -16.82
C ASP A 240 -3.56 -5.48 -15.72
N ALA A 241 -2.39 -5.00 -16.10
CA ALA A 241 -1.29 -4.71 -15.19
C ALA A 241 -1.65 -3.66 -14.11
N GLY A 242 -2.66 -2.80 -14.35
CA GLY A 242 -3.17 -1.84 -13.37
C GLY A 242 -3.77 -2.50 -12.14
N SER A 243 -4.39 -3.67 -12.32
CA SER A 243 -4.97 -4.46 -11.23
C SER A 243 -3.94 -5.16 -10.35
N CYS A 244 -2.76 -5.50 -10.88
CA CYS A 244 -1.63 -5.96 -10.05
C CYS A 244 -1.10 -4.83 -9.16
N VAL A 245 -1.09 -3.58 -9.65
CA VAL A 245 -0.71 -2.42 -8.82
C VAL A 245 -1.74 -2.18 -7.74
N GLU A 246 -3.04 -2.31 -8.05
CA GLU A 246 -4.12 -2.15 -7.07
C GLU A 246 -4.04 -3.19 -5.95
N LEU A 247 -3.72 -4.45 -6.27
CA LEU A 247 -3.39 -5.49 -5.26
C LEU A 247 -2.15 -5.14 -4.43
N ALA A 248 -1.11 -4.65 -5.10
CA ALA A 248 0.14 -4.25 -4.49
C ALA A 248 0.05 -2.94 -3.68
N LEU A 249 -1.11 -2.28 -3.60
CA LEU A 249 -1.28 -1.15 -2.68
C LEU A 249 -1.67 -1.60 -1.27
N TYR A 250 -2.08 -2.86 -1.10
CA TYR A 250 -2.46 -3.40 0.20
C TYR A 250 -1.21 -3.87 0.97
N GLY A 251 -1.15 -3.54 2.27
CA GLY A 251 -0.05 -3.93 3.15
C GLY A 251 -0.21 -5.33 3.75
N ILE A 252 -1.30 -6.03 3.45
CA ILE A 252 -1.56 -7.42 3.81
C ILE A 252 -2.09 -8.15 2.58
N PRO A 253 -1.58 -9.36 2.27
CA PRO A 253 -2.16 -10.19 1.21
C PRO A 253 -3.66 -10.37 1.43
N ILE A 254 -4.43 -10.17 0.37
CA ILE A 254 -5.90 -10.21 0.42
C ILE A 254 -6.42 -11.53 0.97
N THR A 255 -5.69 -12.59 0.66
CA THR A 255 -5.82 -13.94 1.22
C THR A 255 -6.00 -13.92 2.75
N ASN A 256 -5.17 -13.17 3.49
CA ASN A 256 -5.26 -13.09 4.95
C ASN A 256 -6.46 -12.29 5.48
N ILE A 257 -7.11 -11.48 4.63
CA ILE A 257 -8.15 -10.56 5.06
C ILE A 257 -9.53 -11.22 5.10
N THR A 258 -9.83 -12.10 4.14
CA THR A 258 -11.17 -12.72 4.02
C THR A 258 -11.43 -13.83 5.03
N GLY A 259 -10.39 -14.54 5.47
CA GLY A 259 -10.51 -15.70 6.37
C GLY A 259 -11.24 -16.91 5.77
N ASP A 260 -11.63 -16.83 4.50
CA ASP A 260 -12.19 -17.95 3.74
C ASP A 260 -11.04 -18.90 3.31
N LYS A 261 -11.37 -20.15 2.97
CA LYS A 261 -10.40 -21.03 2.30
C LYS A 261 -10.04 -20.41 0.95
N ILE A 262 -8.82 -19.90 0.87
CA ILE A 262 -8.24 -19.34 -0.34
C ILE A 262 -8.04 -20.47 -1.35
N LYS A 263 -8.34 -20.21 -2.63
CA LYS A 263 -8.06 -21.18 -3.68
C LYS A 263 -6.59 -21.05 -4.07
N GLU A 264 -5.95 -22.16 -4.39
CA GLU A 264 -4.57 -22.20 -4.90
C GLU A 264 -4.36 -21.26 -6.10
N THR A 265 -5.38 -21.12 -6.95
CA THR A 265 -5.40 -20.19 -8.09
C THR A 265 -5.27 -18.72 -7.66
N ASP A 266 -5.82 -18.34 -6.50
CA ASP A 266 -5.73 -16.97 -5.99
C ASP A 266 -4.29 -16.66 -5.57
N VAL A 267 -3.65 -17.60 -4.90
CA VAL A 267 -2.23 -17.49 -4.49
C VAL A 267 -1.34 -17.39 -5.72
N GLN A 268 -1.59 -18.20 -6.75
CA GLN A 268 -0.86 -18.15 -8.02
C GLN A 268 -0.95 -16.76 -8.68
N SER A 269 -2.16 -16.19 -8.78
CA SER A 269 -2.35 -14.86 -9.37
C SER A 269 -1.64 -13.75 -8.58
N GLU A 270 -1.63 -13.81 -7.25
CA GLU A 270 -0.88 -12.86 -6.43
C GLU A 270 0.64 -12.99 -6.67
N ILE A 271 1.18 -14.22 -6.78
CA ILE A 271 2.59 -14.43 -7.10
C ILE A 271 2.94 -13.89 -8.50
N GLU A 272 2.08 -14.11 -9.49
CA GLU A 272 2.27 -13.63 -10.87
C GLU A 272 2.26 -12.11 -10.95
N CYS A 273 1.47 -11.43 -10.12
CA CYS A 273 1.46 -9.98 -10.01
C CYS A 273 2.69 -9.40 -9.30
N GLU A 274 3.13 -10.05 -8.24
CA GLU A 274 4.22 -9.54 -7.39
C GLU A 274 5.60 -9.81 -7.98
N THR A 275 5.78 -10.88 -8.76
CA THR A 275 7.09 -11.25 -9.31
C THR A 275 7.68 -10.17 -10.24
N PRO A 276 6.94 -9.60 -11.20
CA PRO A 276 7.44 -8.49 -12.02
C PRO A 276 7.75 -7.22 -11.21
N LEU A 277 6.97 -6.95 -10.15
CA LEU A 277 7.24 -5.83 -9.24
C LEU A 277 8.55 -6.03 -8.48
N LEU A 278 8.83 -7.26 -8.07
CA LEU A 278 10.08 -7.63 -7.41
C LEU A 278 11.28 -7.40 -8.32
N ASP A 279 11.20 -7.84 -9.57
CA ASP A 279 12.28 -7.65 -10.55
C ASP A 279 12.47 -6.17 -10.88
N SER A 280 11.39 -5.41 -11.08
CA SER A 280 11.45 -3.96 -11.27
C SER A 280 12.06 -3.23 -10.07
N ALA A 281 11.74 -3.67 -8.85
CA ALA A 281 12.29 -3.10 -7.62
C ALA A 281 13.80 -3.32 -7.51
N ARG A 282 14.28 -4.51 -7.90
CA ARG A 282 15.73 -4.83 -7.99
C ARG A 282 16.43 -3.95 -9.03
N GLU A 283 15.91 -3.92 -10.25
CA GLU A 283 16.52 -3.15 -11.34
C GLU A 283 16.59 -1.65 -11.03
N SER A 284 15.57 -1.13 -10.34
CA SER A 284 15.46 0.28 -9.98
C SER A 284 16.08 0.63 -8.63
N ASN A 285 16.67 -0.32 -7.91
CA ASN A 285 17.16 -0.16 -6.53
C ASN A 285 16.12 0.48 -5.57
N LYS A 286 14.84 0.12 -5.72
CA LYS A 286 13.75 0.63 -4.87
C LYS A 286 13.59 -0.25 -3.62
N SER A 287 14.41 -0.01 -2.60
CA SER A 287 14.44 -0.76 -1.34
C SER A 287 13.07 -0.95 -0.68
N GLN A 288 12.26 0.11 -0.58
CA GLN A 288 10.94 0.03 0.04
C GLN A 288 9.96 -0.85 -0.74
N LEU A 289 9.95 -0.74 -2.08
CA LEU A 289 9.10 -1.58 -2.92
C LEU A 289 9.55 -3.04 -2.83
N LEU A 290 10.86 -3.28 -2.85
CA LEU A 290 11.45 -4.60 -2.70
C LEU A 290 11.05 -5.26 -1.38
N LEU A 291 11.13 -4.51 -0.27
CA LEU A 291 10.75 -4.96 1.07
C LEU A 291 9.27 -5.33 1.16
N GLN A 292 8.40 -4.44 0.65
CA GLN A 292 6.95 -4.65 0.66
C GLN A 292 6.55 -5.86 -0.17
N THR A 293 7.09 -5.99 -1.38
CA THR A 293 6.78 -7.11 -2.27
C THR A 293 7.26 -8.44 -1.69
N HIS A 294 8.48 -8.52 -1.13
CA HIS A 294 8.95 -9.73 -0.45
C HIS A 294 8.08 -10.08 0.75
N TYR A 295 7.72 -9.10 1.57
CA TYR A 295 6.84 -9.31 2.72
C TYR A 295 5.49 -9.90 2.29
N ARG A 296 4.85 -9.32 1.25
CA ARG A 296 3.55 -9.81 0.76
C ARG A 296 3.64 -11.23 0.23
N LEU A 297 4.62 -11.50 -0.64
CA LEU A 297 4.89 -12.82 -1.18
C LEU A 297 5.10 -13.87 -0.07
N ARG A 298 5.76 -13.49 1.03
CA ARG A 298 6.01 -14.38 2.17
C ARG A 298 4.78 -14.57 3.06
N ALA A 299 3.88 -13.59 3.09
CA ALA A 299 2.64 -13.64 3.87
C ALA A 299 1.50 -14.39 3.15
N LEU A 300 1.71 -14.81 1.90
CA LEU A 300 0.82 -15.76 1.21
C LEU A 300 0.85 -17.14 1.91
N PRO A 301 -0.30 -17.84 2.00
CA PRO A 301 -0.31 -19.19 2.55
C PRO A 301 0.55 -20.13 1.70
N ALA A 302 1.32 -20.97 2.38
CA ALA A 302 2.20 -21.94 1.75
C ALA A 302 1.48 -23.24 1.32
N ASP A 303 0.21 -23.41 1.73
CA ASP A 303 -0.57 -24.66 1.65
C ASP A 303 -1.95 -24.47 0.98
#